data_AF-A0AAD5DD51-F1
#
_entry.id   AF-A0AAD5DD51-F1
#
_cell.length_a   1.000
_cell.length_b   1.000
_cell.length_c   1.000
_cell.angle_alpha   90.00
_cell.angle_beta   90.00
_cell.angle_gamma   90.00
#
_symmetry.space_group_name_H-M   'P 1'
#
loop_
_entity.id
_entity.type
_entity.pdbx_description
1 polymer ?
#
loop_
_entity_poly.entity_id
_entity_poly.type
_entity_poly.pdbx_seq_one_letter_code
_entity_poly.pdbx_strand_id
1 'polypeptide(L)'
;MLAIGGGIGRYSLSSQLDAKNVSIYLWNAFLGGKSPSVFRPLGDAALDGIDFDIELGSSQFYDDLVRYLKSYCSRNQKVYITGAPQCPFPDRLMGSALNTGLFDYVWVQFYNNPPCQYTSGNTTNLINSWNLWSRSIRTKKLFLGLPAAPQAAGSGFIPPDVLISEVLPVIKKSPKYGGVMFWSKFWDDQSGYSSTIVSYL
;
A
#
# COMPACT_ATOMS: atom_id res chain seq x y z
N MET A 1 7.15 -1.92 -8.41
CA MET A 1 6.57 -0.58 -8.20
C MET A 1 7.60 0.30 -7.50
N LEU A 2 7.48 1.62 -7.61
CA LEU A 2 8.20 2.58 -6.77
C LEU A 2 7.26 3.09 -5.67
N ALA A 3 7.63 2.93 -4.40
CA ALA A 3 6.90 3.53 -3.29
C ALA A 3 7.31 4.99 -3.09
N ILE A 4 6.32 5.88 -3.00
CA ILE A 4 6.49 7.28 -2.62
C ILE A 4 5.96 7.49 -1.20
N GLY A 5 6.66 8.34 -0.43
CA GLY A 5 6.33 8.62 0.96
C GLY A 5 7.20 7.83 1.94
N GLY A 6 6.57 7.04 2.81
CA GLY A 6 7.15 6.28 3.91
C GLY A 6 7.13 7.04 5.25
N GLY A 7 7.41 6.32 6.34
CA GLY A 7 7.37 6.85 7.70
C GLY A 7 8.47 7.84 8.08
N ILE A 8 9.44 8.12 7.20
CA ILE A 8 10.51 9.10 7.42
C ILE A 8 10.67 9.96 6.17
N GLY A 9 10.63 11.27 6.33
CA GLY A 9 10.93 12.22 5.26
C GLY A 9 10.21 13.54 5.42
N ARG A 10 10.46 14.43 4.45
CA ARG A 10 9.71 15.69 4.28
C ARG A 10 9.14 15.70 2.87
N TYR A 11 7.94 15.16 2.73
CA TYR A 11 7.22 15.12 1.47
C TYR A 11 5.82 15.71 1.66
N SER A 12 5.32 16.40 0.65
CA SER A 12 3.96 16.90 0.57
C SER A 12 3.70 17.32 -0.88
N LEU A 13 2.43 17.45 -1.23
CA LEU A 13 2.01 18.19 -2.41
C LEU A 13 1.41 19.52 -1.95
N SER A 14 1.78 20.61 -2.60
CA SER A 14 1.38 21.98 -2.23
C SER A 14 0.24 22.53 -3.06
N SER A 15 0.00 21.95 -4.24
CA SER A 15 -1.07 22.36 -5.16
C SER A 15 -1.38 21.25 -6.18
N GLN A 16 -2.48 21.40 -6.92
CA GLN A 16 -2.77 20.53 -8.06
C GLN A 16 -1.70 20.63 -9.17
N LEU A 17 -1.07 21.80 -9.36
CA LEU A 17 0.05 21.97 -10.29
C LEU A 17 1.27 21.18 -9.82
N ASP A 18 1.55 21.19 -8.52
CA ASP A 18 2.63 20.41 -7.92
C ASP A 18 2.40 18.90 -8.14
N ALA A 19 1.18 18.41 -7.88
CA ALA A 19 0.78 17.04 -8.19
C ALA A 19 0.97 16.68 -9.67
N LYS A 20 0.64 17.61 -10.59
CA LYS A 20 0.87 17.43 -12.03
C LYS A 20 2.37 17.33 -12.34
N ASN A 21 3.19 18.22 -11.80
CA ASN A 21 4.64 18.23 -12.02
C ASN A 21 5.29 16.94 -11.50
N VAL A 22 4.91 16.50 -10.30
CA VAL A 22 5.34 15.21 -9.73
C VAL A 22 4.93 14.05 -10.64
N SER A 23 3.70 14.05 -11.18
CA SER A 23 3.26 13.00 -12.11
C SER A 23 4.11 12.94 -13.39
N ILE A 24 4.51 14.09 -13.93
CA ILE A 24 5.36 14.19 -15.13
C ILE A 24 6.77 13.69 -14.81
N TYR A 25 7.30 14.04 -13.65
CA TYR A 25 8.59 13.54 -13.19
C TYR A 25 8.56 12.02 -13.03
N LEU A 26 7.58 11.46 -12.30
CA LEU A 26 7.45 10.01 -12.11
C LEU A 26 7.32 9.26 -13.44
N TRP A 27 6.51 9.80 -14.36
CA TRP A 27 6.35 9.23 -15.69
C TRP A 27 7.67 9.12 -16.45
N ASN A 28 8.47 10.19 -16.47
CA ASN A 28 9.71 10.25 -17.24
C ASN A 28 10.93 9.64 -16.54
N ALA A 29 10.96 9.63 -15.21
CA ALA A 29 12.09 9.14 -14.43
C ALA A 29 12.00 7.63 -14.14
N PHE A 30 10.78 7.10 -13.94
CA PHE A 30 10.59 5.73 -13.44
C PHE A 30 9.64 4.86 -14.25
N LEU A 31 8.72 5.44 -15.00
CA LEU A 31 7.77 4.71 -15.86
C LEU A 31 8.25 4.75 -17.32
N GLY A 32 7.35 4.59 -18.29
CA GLY A 32 7.71 4.53 -19.72
C GLY A 32 7.81 5.88 -20.42
N GLY A 33 7.70 7.00 -19.69
CA GLY A 33 8.08 8.29 -20.22
C GLY A 33 9.58 8.37 -20.48
N LYS A 34 9.96 9.22 -21.43
CA LYS A 34 11.35 9.56 -21.71
C LYS A 34 11.44 11.06 -21.92
N SER A 35 12.40 11.69 -21.25
CA SER A 35 12.72 13.10 -21.43
C SER A 35 14.24 13.27 -21.33
N PRO A 36 14.90 13.92 -22.30
CA PRO A 36 16.34 14.18 -22.24
C PRO A 36 16.78 15.00 -21.02
N SER A 37 15.86 15.77 -20.44
CA SER A 37 16.12 16.65 -19.29
C SER A 37 15.83 15.99 -17.93
N VAL A 38 15.41 14.73 -17.89
CA VAL A 38 15.06 14.02 -16.65
C VAL A 38 16.02 12.86 -16.44
N PHE A 39 16.81 12.92 -15.37
CA PHE A 39 17.64 11.81 -14.92
C PHE A 39 16.77 10.65 -14.42
N ARG A 40 17.11 9.40 -14.78
CA ARG A 40 16.43 8.18 -14.33
C ARG A 40 17.21 7.53 -13.20
N PRO A 41 16.78 7.65 -11.93
CA PRO A 41 17.60 7.21 -10.79
C PRO A 41 17.85 5.70 -10.72
N LEU A 42 16.95 4.88 -11.29
CA LEU A 42 17.05 3.42 -11.32
C LEU A 42 17.49 2.89 -12.71
N GLY A 43 18.05 3.77 -13.55
CA GLY A 43 18.43 3.46 -14.92
C GLY A 43 17.24 3.36 -15.88
N ASP A 44 17.44 2.68 -17.00
CA ASP A 44 16.49 2.67 -18.12
C ASP A 44 15.25 1.79 -17.92
N ALA A 45 15.17 1.05 -16.81
CA ALA A 45 14.03 0.21 -16.49
C ALA A 45 12.75 1.04 -16.36
N ALA A 46 11.67 0.60 -16.99
CA ALA A 46 10.33 1.14 -16.79
C ALA A 46 9.60 0.28 -15.76
N LEU A 47 9.29 0.87 -14.60
CA LEU A 47 8.55 0.20 -13.54
C LEU A 47 7.08 0.02 -13.91
N ASP A 48 6.44 -0.97 -13.30
CA ASP A 48 5.02 -1.28 -13.54
C ASP A 48 4.05 -0.25 -12.94
N GLY A 49 4.49 0.52 -11.95
CA GLY A 49 3.58 1.38 -11.21
C GLY A 49 4.19 2.11 -10.02
N ILE A 50 3.33 2.92 -9.38
CA ILE A 50 3.65 3.75 -8.23
C ILE A 50 2.81 3.29 -7.04
N ASP A 51 3.47 3.11 -5.91
CA ASP A 51 2.86 2.82 -4.63
C ASP A 51 2.81 4.07 -3.74
N PHE A 52 1.65 4.33 -3.14
CA PHE A 52 1.43 5.48 -2.28
C PHE A 52 1.48 5.01 -0.82
N ASP A 53 2.59 5.29 -0.15
CA ASP A 53 2.78 5.04 1.28
C ASP A 53 2.81 6.39 2.02
N ILE A 54 1.66 7.08 2.04
CA ILE A 54 1.58 8.45 2.53
C ILE A 54 1.25 8.44 4.02
N GLU A 55 2.27 8.59 4.85
CA GLU A 55 2.17 8.51 6.31
C GLU A 55 2.31 9.86 7.02
N LEU A 56 2.85 10.88 6.33
CA LEU A 56 3.19 12.19 6.88
C LEU A 56 2.70 13.33 5.99
N GLY A 57 2.70 14.55 6.55
CA GLY A 57 2.44 15.78 5.80
C GLY A 57 0.97 16.05 5.52
N SER A 58 0.69 16.59 4.34
CA SER A 58 -0.66 16.99 3.90
C SER A 58 -1.46 15.80 3.38
N SER A 59 -2.80 15.84 3.51
CA SER A 59 -3.72 14.91 2.84
C SER A 59 -4.17 15.38 1.46
N GLN A 60 -3.70 16.55 1.02
CA GLN A 60 -4.19 17.22 -0.19
C GLN A 60 -3.48 16.75 -1.46
N PHE A 61 -4.19 16.81 -2.58
CA PHE A 61 -3.71 16.65 -3.97
C PHE A 61 -3.18 15.25 -4.36
N TYR A 62 -3.14 14.28 -3.45
CA TYR A 62 -2.79 12.90 -3.83
C TYR A 62 -3.84 12.26 -4.74
N ASP A 63 -5.12 12.66 -4.63
CA ASP A 63 -6.17 12.25 -5.56
C ASP A 63 -5.92 12.81 -6.97
N ASP A 64 -5.46 14.05 -7.10
CA ASP A 64 -5.01 14.61 -8.38
C ASP A 64 -3.82 13.84 -8.95
N LEU A 65 -2.80 13.55 -8.12
CA LEU A 65 -1.63 12.78 -8.55
C LEU A 65 -2.04 11.40 -9.10
N VAL A 66 -2.96 10.70 -8.43
CA VAL A 66 -3.50 9.42 -8.91
C VAL A 66 -4.20 9.59 -10.26
N ARG A 67 -5.05 10.60 -10.43
CA ARG A 67 -5.73 10.86 -11.72
C ARG A 67 -4.73 11.14 -12.84
N TYR A 68 -3.70 11.96 -12.58
CA TYR A 68 -2.67 12.25 -13.57
C TYR A 68 -1.87 11.00 -13.95
N LEU A 69 -1.44 10.18 -12.97
CA LEU A 69 -0.70 8.96 -13.26
C LEU A 69 -1.55 7.96 -14.06
N LYS A 70 -2.84 7.79 -13.73
CA LYS A 70 -3.73 6.92 -14.52
C LYS A 70 -3.97 7.42 -15.93
N SER A 71 -3.91 8.73 -16.17
CA SER A 71 -4.10 9.30 -17.52
C SER A 71 -3.04 8.79 -18.53
N TYR A 72 -1.85 8.38 -18.06
CA TYR A 72 -0.80 7.80 -18.90
C TYR A 72 -1.12 6.38 -19.37
N CYS A 73 -2.11 5.69 -18.79
CA CYS A 73 -2.52 4.35 -19.21
C CYS A 73 -2.98 4.29 -20.68
N SER A 74 -3.41 5.41 -21.24
CA SER A 74 -3.84 5.54 -22.64
C SER A 74 -2.68 5.52 -23.65
N ARG A 75 -1.42 5.55 -23.20
CA ARG A 75 -0.22 5.67 -24.04
C ARG A 75 0.51 4.33 -24.25
N ASN A 76 -0.24 3.23 -24.40
CA ASN A 76 0.26 1.85 -24.58
C ASN A 76 1.05 1.26 -23.39
N GLN A 77 1.04 1.89 -22.21
CA GLN A 77 1.60 1.31 -20.99
C GLN A 77 0.59 1.39 -19.84
N LYS A 78 0.25 0.24 -19.27
CA LYS A 78 -0.55 0.20 -18.04
C LYS A 78 0.29 0.70 -16.87
N VAL A 79 -0.24 1.68 -16.13
CA VAL A 79 0.34 2.14 -14.86
C VAL A 79 -0.49 1.60 -13.71
N TYR A 80 0.10 0.69 -12.93
CA TYR A 80 -0.49 0.22 -11.69
C TYR A 80 -0.37 1.30 -10.61
N ILE A 81 -1.46 1.53 -9.89
CA ILE A 81 -1.46 2.40 -8.71
C ILE A 81 -1.82 1.57 -7.50
N THR A 82 -0.92 1.57 -6.52
CA THR A 82 -1.11 0.86 -5.26
C THR A 82 -1.03 1.81 -4.08
N GLY A 83 -1.56 1.40 -2.93
CA GLY A 83 -1.55 2.24 -1.75
C GLY A 83 -1.44 1.44 -0.45
N ALA A 84 -0.75 2.04 0.52
CA ALA A 84 -0.51 1.52 1.86
C ALA A 84 -1.15 2.39 2.95
N PRO A 85 -2.49 2.56 2.98
CA PRO A 85 -3.12 3.30 4.07
C PRO A 85 -2.93 2.59 5.42
N GLN A 86 -3.01 3.34 6.51
CA GLN A 86 -3.10 2.76 7.84
C GLN A 86 -4.46 2.07 8.05
N CYS A 87 -4.54 1.13 9.00
CA CYS A 87 -5.79 0.40 9.24
C CYS A 87 -6.98 1.20 9.81
N PRO A 88 -6.84 2.36 10.47
CA PRO A 88 -7.98 3.17 10.85
C PRO A 88 -8.73 3.66 9.60
N PHE A 89 -10.04 3.40 9.52
CA PHE A 89 -10.86 3.78 8.38
C PHE A 89 -11.80 4.95 8.74
N PRO A 90 -11.95 5.98 7.87
CA PRO A 90 -11.16 6.20 6.65
C PRO A 90 -9.72 6.64 6.97
N ASP A 91 -8.79 6.33 6.06
CA ASP A 91 -7.40 6.77 6.22
C ASP A 91 -7.30 8.31 6.13
N ARG A 92 -6.58 8.92 7.08
CA ARG A 92 -6.50 10.37 7.25
C ARG A 92 -5.82 11.07 6.07
N LEU A 93 -4.77 10.47 5.49
CA LEU A 93 -3.94 11.11 4.47
C LEU A 93 -4.30 10.64 3.07
N MET A 94 -4.67 9.37 2.93
CA MET A 94 -4.96 8.73 1.66
C MET A 94 -6.47 8.62 1.36
N GLY A 95 -7.36 8.96 2.29
CA GLY A 95 -8.81 8.78 2.12
C GLY A 95 -9.36 9.42 0.82
N SER A 96 -8.96 10.67 0.51
CA SER A 96 -9.35 11.34 -0.73
C SER A 96 -8.85 10.59 -1.98
N ALA A 97 -7.59 10.18 -1.98
CA ALA A 97 -6.99 9.43 -3.08
C ALA A 97 -7.68 8.08 -3.29
N LEU A 98 -7.93 7.32 -2.22
CA LEU A 98 -8.59 6.02 -2.28
C LEU A 98 -10.04 6.13 -2.80
N ASN A 99 -10.73 7.21 -2.45
CA ASN A 99 -12.10 7.47 -2.91
C ASN A 99 -12.23 7.71 -4.43
N THR A 100 -11.12 7.98 -5.13
CA THR A 100 -11.11 8.02 -6.61
C THR A 100 -11.49 6.67 -7.23
N GLY A 101 -11.28 5.56 -6.51
CA GLY A 101 -11.50 4.21 -7.04
C GLY A 101 -10.50 3.78 -8.11
N LEU A 102 -9.38 4.50 -8.23
CA LEU A 102 -8.36 4.29 -9.27
C LEU A 102 -7.19 3.40 -8.84
N PHE A 103 -7.14 3.02 -7.56
CA PHE A 103 -6.17 2.08 -7.03
C PHE A 103 -6.45 0.67 -7.53
N ASP A 104 -5.43 0.03 -8.09
CA ASP A 104 -5.49 -1.36 -8.52
C ASP A 104 -5.38 -2.30 -7.31
N TYR A 105 -4.43 -2.03 -6.41
CA TYR A 105 -4.16 -2.83 -5.21
C TYR A 105 -4.06 -1.92 -3.98
N VAL A 106 -4.55 -2.40 -2.83
CA VAL A 106 -4.40 -1.68 -1.56
C VAL A 106 -3.95 -2.66 -0.50
N TRP A 107 -2.81 -2.41 0.15
CA TRP A 107 -2.28 -3.18 1.27
C TRP A 107 -2.40 -2.37 2.55
N VAL A 108 -3.53 -2.51 3.24
CA VAL A 108 -3.80 -1.79 4.48
C VAL A 108 -2.82 -2.25 5.56
N GLN A 109 -2.16 -1.31 6.25
CA GLN A 109 -1.18 -1.57 7.29
C GLN A 109 -1.89 -1.92 8.62
N PHE A 110 -2.03 -3.21 8.92
CA PHE A 110 -2.68 -3.71 10.15
C PHE A 110 -1.70 -3.83 11.33
N TYR A 111 -0.89 -2.80 11.52
CA TYR A 111 0.11 -2.70 12.59
C TYR A 111 0.30 -1.24 13.03
N ASN A 112 1.00 -1.04 14.15
CA ASN A 112 1.18 0.26 14.83
C ASN A 112 -0.12 1.02 15.19
N ASN A 113 -1.26 0.34 15.17
CA ASN A 113 -2.59 0.90 15.36
C ASN A 113 -3.48 -0.04 16.20
N PRO A 114 -3.42 0.06 17.55
CA PRO A 114 -4.18 -0.81 18.47
C PRO A 114 -5.68 -0.99 18.15
N PRO A 115 -6.44 0.02 17.65
CA PRO A 115 -7.86 -0.14 17.36
C PRO A 115 -8.19 -1.11 16.22
N CYS A 116 -7.21 -1.44 15.36
CA CYS A 116 -7.46 -2.22 14.15
C CYS A 116 -6.39 -3.26 13.82
N GLN A 117 -5.41 -3.48 14.68
CA GLN A 117 -4.40 -4.53 14.52
C GLN A 117 -4.71 -5.78 15.34
N TYR A 118 -3.87 -6.80 15.20
CA TYR A 118 -3.84 -7.94 16.12
C TYR A 118 -3.25 -7.57 17.47
N THR A 119 -3.86 -8.08 18.53
CA THR A 119 -3.33 -8.07 19.90
C THR A 119 -3.23 -9.51 20.36
N SER A 120 -2.21 -9.86 21.15
CA SER A 120 -1.96 -11.25 21.57
C SER A 120 -3.23 -11.95 22.05
N GLY A 121 -3.63 -13.03 21.35
CA GLY A 121 -4.84 -13.81 21.65
C GLY A 121 -6.17 -13.19 21.21
N ASN A 122 -6.16 -12.10 20.43
CA ASN A 122 -7.37 -11.43 19.97
C ASN A 122 -7.25 -10.89 18.53
N THR A 123 -7.99 -11.52 17.62
CA THR A 123 -8.09 -11.15 16.20
C THR A 123 -9.30 -10.24 15.86
N THR A 124 -10.14 -9.93 16.85
CA THR A 124 -11.43 -9.24 16.65
C THR A 124 -11.28 -7.87 15.99
N ASN A 125 -10.38 -7.02 16.51
CA ASN A 125 -10.17 -5.66 15.98
C ASN A 125 -9.68 -5.69 14.54
N LEU A 126 -8.72 -6.56 14.25
CA LEU A 126 -8.19 -6.78 12.90
C LEU A 126 -9.29 -7.25 11.94
N ILE A 127 -10.05 -8.27 12.30
CA ILE A 127 -11.12 -8.83 11.45
C ILE A 127 -12.22 -7.80 11.22
N ASN A 128 -12.62 -7.04 12.25
CA ASN A 128 -13.60 -5.97 12.12
C ASN A 128 -13.12 -4.88 11.16
N SER A 129 -11.86 -4.45 11.29
CA SER A 129 -11.28 -3.47 10.38
C SER A 129 -11.16 -4.01 8.94
N TRP A 130 -10.70 -5.25 8.76
CA TRP A 130 -10.66 -5.91 7.45
C TRP A 130 -12.05 -5.94 6.79
N ASN A 131 -13.08 -6.31 7.54
CA ASN A 131 -14.45 -6.34 7.04
C ASN A 131 -14.94 -4.94 6.64
N LEU A 132 -14.62 -3.91 7.42
CA LEU A 132 -14.95 -2.52 7.10
C LEU A 132 -14.25 -2.06 5.81
N TRP A 133 -12.94 -2.29 5.70
CA TRP A 133 -12.16 -1.98 4.50
C TRP A 133 -12.69 -2.72 3.27
N SER A 134 -12.85 -4.04 3.36
CA SER A 134 -13.28 -4.87 2.23
C SER A 134 -14.67 -4.50 1.70
N ARG A 135 -15.60 -4.05 2.56
CA ARG A 135 -16.92 -3.58 2.13
C ARG A 135 -16.89 -2.18 1.53
N SER A 136 -16.06 -1.29 2.09
CA SER A 136 -16.13 0.15 1.80
C SER A 136 -15.22 0.59 0.66
N ILE A 137 -14.05 -0.02 0.49
CA ILE A 137 -13.04 0.45 -0.46
C ILE A 137 -13.38 0.09 -1.91
N ARG A 138 -13.09 0.99 -2.85
CA ARG A 138 -13.12 0.73 -4.30
C ARG A 138 -11.71 0.42 -4.79
N THR A 139 -11.37 -0.87 -4.84
CA THR A 139 -10.09 -1.39 -5.37
C THR A 139 -10.34 -2.74 -6.02
N LYS A 140 -9.42 -3.21 -6.88
CA LYS A 140 -9.52 -4.55 -7.48
C LYS A 140 -9.15 -5.64 -6.47
N LYS A 141 -8.08 -5.41 -5.71
CA LYS A 141 -7.64 -6.34 -4.66
C LYS A 141 -7.18 -5.60 -3.40
N LEU A 142 -7.52 -6.19 -2.27
CA LEU A 142 -7.19 -5.76 -0.91
C LEU A 142 -6.25 -6.80 -0.30
N PHE A 143 -5.17 -6.34 0.30
CA PHE A 143 -4.12 -7.14 0.90
C PHE A 143 -4.02 -6.81 2.40
N LEU A 144 -3.69 -7.83 3.20
CA LEU A 144 -3.44 -7.68 4.62
C LEU A 144 -1.96 -7.29 4.82
N GLY A 145 -1.67 -6.04 5.19
CA GLY A 145 -0.31 -5.59 5.47
C GLY A 145 0.12 -5.91 6.90
N LEU A 146 1.23 -6.62 7.07
CA LEU A 146 1.72 -7.13 8.35
C LEU A 146 3.23 -6.89 8.54
N PRO A 147 3.70 -6.77 9.79
CA PRO A 147 5.12 -6.85 10.10
C PRO A 147 5.62 -8.29 9.91
N ALA A 148 6.75 -8.47 9.23
CA ALA A 148 7.35 -9.78 8.99
C ALA A 148 8.11 -10.35 10.21
N ALA A 149 8.35 -9.53 11.23
CA ALA A 149 8.96 -9.95 12.49
C ALA A 149 8.43 -9.06 13.64
N PRO A 150 8.49 -9.52 14.90
CA PRO A 150 8.10 -8.69 16.05
C PRO A 150 8.82 -7.34 16.12
N GLN A 151 10.07 -7.28 15.67
CA GLN A 151 10.92 -6.10 15.67
C GLN A 151 10.64 -5.14 14.49
N ALA A 152 9.86 -5.57 13.50
CA ALA A 152 9.62 -4.81 12.28
C ALA A 152 8.66 -3.62 12.49
N ALA A 153 7.89 -3.63 13.56
CA ALA A 153 6.93 -2.60 13.92
C ALA A 153 6.85 -2.46 15.45
N GLY A 154 6.30 -1.35 15.95
CA GLY A 154 6.11 -1.15 17.38
C GLY A 154 5.03 -2.06 17.99
N SER A 155 4.07 -2.51 17.17
CA SER A 155 3.04 -3.47 17.58
C SER A 155 2.29 -4.07 16.37
N GLY A 156 1.47 -5.09 16.59
CA GLY A 156 0.61 -5.69 15.56
C GLY A 156 1.19 -6.91 14.83
N PHE A 157 2.34 -7.43 15.25
CA PHE A 157 2.88 -8.69 14.75
C PHE A 157 1.94 -9.86 15.07
N ILE A 158 1.61 -10.66 14.06
CA ILE A 158 0.78 -11.86 14.19
C ILE A 158 1.70 -13.07 14.13
N PRO A 159 1.65 -14.03 15.07
CA PRO A 159 2.32 -15.32 14.90
C PRO A 159 1.80 -16.06 13.64
N PRO A 160 2.66 -16.76 12.87
CA PRO A 160 2.24 -17.44 11.65
C PRO A 160 1.09 -18.45 11.85
N ASP A 161 1.09 -19.19 12.95
CA ASP A 161 0.05 -20.16 13.31
C ASP A 161 -1.31 -19.48 13.53
N VAL A 162 -1.33 -18.32 14.18
CA VAL A 162 -2.54 -17.51 14.37
C VAL A 162 -3.04 -16.93 13.04
N LEU A 163 -2.12 -16.44 12.20
CA LEU A 163 -2.47 -15.95 10.86
C LEU A 163 -3.14 -17.07 10.04
N ILE A 164 -2.55 -18.27 10.04
CA ILE A 164 -3.03 -19.43 9.29
C ILE A 164 -4.38 -19.94 9.81
N SER A 165 -4.52 -20.10 11.13
CA SER A 165 -5.67 -20.79 11.73
C SER A 165 -6.86 -19.87 12.01
N GLU A 166 -6.64 -18.58 12.30
CA GLU A 166 -7.70 -17.67 12.73
C GLU A 166 -8.02 -16.57 11.72
N VAL A 167 -7.01 -16.03 11.03
CA VAL A 167 -7.19 -14.82 10.19
C VAL A 167 -7.46 -15.18 8.73
N LEU A 168 -6.58 -15.96 8.10
CA LEU A 168 -6.71 -16.36 6.69
C LEU A 168 -8.08 -17.00 6.35
N PRO A 169 -8.64 -17.92 7.17
CA PRO A 169 -9.94 -18.53 6.88
C PRO A 169 -11.10 -17.53 6.84
N VAL A 170 -10.96 -16.39 7.52
CA VAL A 170 -11.96 -15.32 7.53
C VAL A 170 -11.76 -14.40 6.35
N ILE A 171 -10.54 -13.88 6.16
CA ILE A 171 -10.30 -12.83 5.15
C ILE A 171 -10.37 -13.35 3.71
N LYS A 172 -10.01 -14.62 3.47
CA LYS A 172 -10.08 -15.27 2.15
C LYS A 172 -11.51 -15.43 1.62
N LYS A 173 -12.53 -15.30 2.47
CA LYS A 173 -13.95 -15.30 2.06
C LYS A 173 -14.33 -14.04 1.28
N SER A 174 -13.55 -12.96 1.40
CA SER A 174 -13.80 -11.74 0.64
C SER A 174 -13.38 -11.90 -0.82
N PRO A 175 -14.23 -11.56 -1.82
CA PRO A 175 -13.82 -11.60 -3.23
C PRO A 175 -12.70 -10.60 -3.56
N LYS A 176 -12.53 -9.58 -2.71
CA LYS A 176 -11.45 -8.59 -2.82
C LYS A 176 -10.13 -9.08 -2.24
N TYR A 177 -10.08 -10.20 -1.53
CA TYR A 177 -8.80 -10.72 -1.03
C TYR A 177 -7.80 -10.90 -2.17
N GLY A 178 -6.64 -10.28 -2.01
CA GLY A 178 -5.51 -10.31 -2.95
C GLY A 178 -4.27 -11.03 -2.42
N GLY A 179 -4.14 -11.16 -1.09
CA GLY A 179 -2.95 -11.72 -0.46
C GLY A 179 -2.55 -11.00 0.82
N VAL A 180 -1.27 -11.10 1.15
CA VAL A 180 -0.63 -10.47 2.31
C VAL A 180 0.51 -9.60 1.80
N MET A 181 0.76 -8.47 2.46
CA MET A 181 1.93 -7.61 2.26
C MET A 181 2.79 -7.68 3.52
N PHE A 182 4.11 -7.73 3.37
CA PHE A 182 5.04 -7.79 4.48
C PHE A 182 5.95 -6.57 4.55
N TRP A 183 5.97 -5.93 5.72
CA TRP A 183 7.00 -5.00 6.13
C TRP A 183 8.02 -5.74 7.00
N SER A 184 9.23 -6.04 6.53
CA SER A 184 9.78 -5.83 5.19
C SER A 184 10.68 -7.02 4.82
N LYS A 185 11.24 -7.02 3.60
CA LYS A 185 12.15 -8.07 3.13
C LYS A 185 13.28 -8.37 4.12
N PHE A 186 13.89 -7.35 4.71
CA PHE A 186 14.97 -7.51 5.70
C PHE A 186 14.54 -8.35 6.91
N TRP A 187 13.33 -8.11 7.40
CA TRP A 187 12.78 -8.83 8.55
C TRP A 187 12.28 -10.22 8.17
N ASP A 188 11.70 -10.36 6.98
CA ASP A 188 11.25 -11.64 6.45
C ASP A 188 12.40 -12.62 6.24
N ASP A 189 13.57 -12.15 5.79
CA ASP A 189 14.78 -12.98 5.66
C ASP A 189 15.26 -13.55 6.99
N GLN A 190 15.03 -12.82 8.09
CA GLN A 190 15.45 -13.23 9.43
C GLN A 190 14.45 -14.16 10.10
N SER A 191 13.15 -13.90 9.89
CA SER A 191 12.08 -14.65 10.55
C SER A 191 11.62 -15.86 9.74
N GLY A 192 11.83 -15.88 8.42
CA GLY A 192 11.27 -16.89 7.52
C GLY A 192 9.75 -16.85 7.44
N TYR A 193 9.13 -15.69 7.72
CA TYR A 193 7.68 -15.58 7.85
C TYR A 193 6.96 -16.00 6.57
N SER A 194 7.33 -15.43 5.42
CA SER A 194 6.71 -15.75 4.13
C SER A 194 6.86 -17.23 3.77
N SER A 195 8.05 -17.80 4.02
CA SER A 195 8.33 -19.23 3.80
C SER A 195 7.43 -20.13 4.62
N THR A 196 7.02 -19.68 5.82
CA THR A 196 6.11 -20.43 6.70
C THR A 196 4.67 -20.43 6.21
N ILE A 197 4.22 -19.33 5.59
CA ILE A 197 2.80 -19.14 5.26
C ILE A 197 2.46 -19.34 3.77
N VAL A 198 3.46 -19.38 2.88
CA VAL A 198 3.24 -19.36 1.41
C VAL A 198 2.34 -20.50 0.93
N SER A 199 2.39 -21.68 1.55
CA SER A 199 1.54 -22.82 1.20
C SER A 199 0.06 -22.66 1.60
N TYR A 200 -0.27 -21.61 2.36
CA TYR A 200 -1.62 -21.35 2.89
C TYR A 200 -2.31 -20.16 2.22
N LEU A 201 -1.57 -19.35 1.45
CA LEU A 201 -2.07 -18.21 0.69
C LEU A 201 -2.87 -18.67 -0.54
#